data_AF-A0A9W8A489-F1
#
_entry.id   AF-A0A9W8A489-F1
#
_cell.length_a   1.000
_cell.length_b   1.000
_cell.length_c   1.000
_cell.angle_alpha   90.00
_cell.angle_beta   90.00
_cell.angle_gamma   90.00
#
_symmetry.space_group_name_H-M   'P 1'
#
loop_
_entity.id
_entity.type
_entity.pdbx_description
1 polymer ?
#
loop_
_entity_poly.entity_id
_entity_poly.type
_entity_poly.pdbx_seq_one_letter_code
_entity_poly.pdbx_strand_id
1 'polypeptide(L)'
;MDESVSTIPTMGFNVESIQYKNLSFQAWDLGDSSDRDRIGVSQKEFELMLQEAELKNAVLLVLANKQDVKGAMTQAEVSEHLGLPSIKNRQWAIYRCVATEGTGIEEGFDWVANAIKNA
;
A
#
# COMPACT_ATOMS: atom_id res chain seq x y z
N MET A 1 9.76 22.62 8.60
CA MET A 1 9.03 21.36 8.70
C MET A 1 9.95 20.33 8.11
N ASP A 2 10.54 19.53 8.97
CA ASP A 2 11.58 18.56 8.63
C ASP A 2 10.87 17.22 8.53
N GLU A 3 10.43 16.87 7.32
CA GLU A 3 9.86 15.55 7.03
C GLU A 3 11.03 14.58 6.86
N SER A 4 11.32 13.78 7.89
CA SER A 4 12.28 12.68 7.78
C SER A 4 11.63 11.55 6.99
N VAL A 5 11.88 11.51 5.69
CA VAL A 5 11.56 10.35 4.85
C VAL A 5 12.61 9.28 5.14
N SER A 6 12.21 8.18 5.78
CA SER A 6 13.06 7.01 5.96
C SER A 6 12.71 5.96 4.90
N THR A 7 13.72 5.54 4.15
CA THR A 7 13.58 4.44 3.18
C THR A 7 14.25 3.21 3.77
N ILE A 8 13.52 2.09 3.81
CA ILE A 8 14.08 0.79 4.17
C ILE A 8 14.46 0.11 2.85
N PRO A 9 15.75 -0.10 2.55
CA PRO A 9 16.16 -0.76 1.33
C PRO A 9 15.70 -2.22 1.36
N THR A 10 14.70 -2.56 0.56
CA THR A 10 14.23 -3.94 0.37
C THR A 10 14.65 -4.45 -1.00
N MET A 11 14.90 -5.77 -1.09
CA MET A 11 15.40 -6.41 -2.30
C MET A 11 14.30 -6.44 -3.37
N GLY A 12 14.18 -5.35 -4.14
CA GLY A 12 13.38 -5.31 -5.36
C GLY A 12 12.02 -4.61 -5.29
N PHE A 13 11.69 -3.94 -4.18
CA PHE A 13 10.48 -3.11 -4.04
C PHE A 13 10.85 -1.74 -3.48
N ASN A 14 10.26 -0.66 -4.02
CA ASN A 14 10.38 0.66 -3.41
C ASN A 14 9.26 0.79 -2.39
N VAL A 15 9.60 0.62 -1.11
CA VAL A 15 8.67 0.89 0.00
C VAL A 15 8.94 2.28 0.51
N GLU A 16 7.99 3.18 0.30
CA GLU A 16 8.04 4.54 0.81
C GLU A 16 7.13 4.64 2.03
N SER A 17 7.75 4.77 3.20
CA SER A 17 7.03 5.06 4.43
C SER A 17 6.93 6.57 4.59
N ILE A 18 5.72 7.11 4.49
CA ILE A 18 5.44 8.54 4.70
C ILE A 18 4.85 8.66 6.10
N GLN A 19 5.55 9.30 7.02
CA GLN A 19 5.04 9.55 8.36
C GLN A 19 4.51 10.98 8.46
N TYR A 20 3.22 11.14 8.75
CA TYR A 20 2.59 12.45 8.96
C TYR A 20 1.89 12.48 10.32
N LYS A 21 2.47 13.21 11.28
CA LYS A 21 2.01 13.27 12.69
C LYS A 21 2.01 11.86 13.34
N ASN A 22 0.89 11.43 13.89
CA ASN A 22 0.68 10.11 14.48
C ASN A 22 0.30 9.03 13.44
N LEU A 23 0.50 9.32 12.16
CA LEU A 23 0.06 8.47 11.05
C LEU A 23 1.28 7.98 10.29
N SER A 24 1.38 6.67 10.16
CA SER A 24 2.36 6.02 9.30
C SER A 24 1.63 5.54 8.05
N PHE A 25 1.92 6.18 6.93
CA PHE A 25 1.50 5.73 5.60
C PHE A 25 2.61 4.86 5.06
N GLN A 26 2.25 3.78 4.38
CA GLN A 26 3.23 2.97 3.68
C GLN A 26 2.73 2.76 2.26
N ALA A 27 3.40 3.41 1.33
CA ALA A 27 3.22 3.19 -0.08
C ALA A 27 4.14 2.04 -0.49
N TRP A 28 3.52 0.93 -0.89
CA TRP A 28 4.23 -0.20 -1.47
C TRP A 28 4.11 -0.08 -2.98
N ASP A 29 5.20 0.24 -3.66
CA ASP A 29 5.30 -0.02 -5.09
C ASP A 29 5.42 -1.53 -5.28
N LEU A 30 4.27 -2.19 -5.41
CA LEU A 30 4.18 -3.56 -5.89
C LEU A 30 4.53 -3.53 -7.39
N GLY A 31 5.82 -3.37 -7.65
CA GLY A 31 6.37 -3.09 -8.97
C GLY A 31 5.91 -4.11 -10.00
N ASP A 32 5.14 -3.60 -10.97
CA ASP A 32 4.48 -4.33 -12.04
C ASP A 32 3.42 -5.33 -11.56
N SER A 33 2.17 -4.87 -11.48
CA SER A 33 1.00 -5.75 -11.44
C SER A 33 0.92 -6.70 -12.65
N SER A 34 1.82 -6.56 -13.64
CA SER A 34 2.03 -7.50 -14.73
C SER A 34 3.05 -8.63 -14.43
N ASP A 35 3.93 -8.47 -13.43
CA ASP A 35 4.96 -9.44 -13.04
C ASP A 35 4.45 -10.34 -11.90
N ARG A 36 3.73 -11.39 -12.31
CA ARG A 36 3.09 -12.36 -11.40
C ARG A 36 4.09 -13.18 -10.57
N ASP A 37 5.37 -13.24 -10.98
CA ASP A 37 6.40 -14.04 -10.30
C ASP A 37 6.94 -13.32 -9.05
N ARG A 38 6.86 -11.98 -9.00
CA ARG A 38 7.33 -11.19 -7.84
C ARG A 38 6.33 -11.07 -6.70
N ILE A 39 5.03 -11.21 -6.99
CA ILE A 39 3.97 -10.91 -6.02
C ILE A 39 3.96 -11.88 -4.82
N GLY A 40 4.39 -13.14 -5.02
CA GLY A 40 4.45 -14.14 -3.95
C GLY A 40 5.52 -13.84 -2.89
N VAL A 41 6.62 -13.20 -3.30
CA VAL A 41 7.64 -12.70 -2.36
C VAL A 41 7.10 -11.49 -1.59
N SER A 42 6.34 -10.63 -2.28
CA SER A 42 5.73 -9.43 -1.70
C SER A 42 4.75 -9.71 -0.56
N GLN A 43 3.98 -10.81 -0.62
CA GLN A 43 3.00 -11.12 0.42
C GLN A 43 3.66 -11.33 1.80
N LYS A 44 4.74 -12.11 1.85
CA LYS A 44 5.41 -12.43 3.12
C LYS A 44 6.08 -11.20 3.72
N GLU A 45 6.73 -10.38 2.89
CA GLU A 45 7.33 -9.11 3.34
C GLU A 45 6.25 -8.14 3.84
N PHE A 46 5.12 -8.07 3.15
CA PHE A 46 3.97 -7.28 3.55
C PHE A 46 3.39 -7.74 4.89
N GLU A 47 3.20 -9.04 5.11
CA GLU A 47 2.73 -9.59 6.38
C GLU A 47 3.72 -9.33 7.52
N LEU A 48 5.02 -9.45 7.28
CA LEU A 48 6.06 -9.16 8.28
C LEU A 48 6.05 -7.69 8.68
N MET A 49 5.97 -6.78 7.71
CA MET A 49 5.84 -5.34 7.99
C MET A 49 4.59 -5.04 8.83
N LEU A 50 3.44 -5.67 8.55
CA LEU A 50 2.22 -5.41 9.32
C LEU A 50 2.33 -5.84 10.79
N GLN A 51 3.33 -6.66 11.14
CA GLN A 51 3.61 -7.09 12.51
C GLN A 51 4.49 -6.09 13.28
N GLU A 52 5.11 -5.11 12.62
CA GLU A 52 5.92 -4.09 13.29
C GLU A 52 5.09 -3.27 14.28
N ALA A 53 5.67 -3.01 15.46
CA ALA A 53 4.95 -2.41 16.59
C ALA A 53 4.46 -0.99 16.26
N GLU A 54 5.24 -0.26 15.48
CA GLU A 54 4.97 1.10 14.97
C GLU A 54 3.72 1.16 14.08
N LEU A 55 3.34 0.02 13.50
CA LEU A 55 2.27 -0.08 12.51
C LEU A 55 1.01 -0.71 13.07
N LYS A 56 1.00 -1.16 14.32
CA LYS A 56 -0.12 -1.89 14.94
C LYS A 56 -1.48 -1.19 14.81
N ASN A 57 -1.50 0.14 14.82
CA ASN A 57 -2.71 0.96 14.74
C ASN A 57 -2.80 1.80 13.46
N ALA A 58 -1.88 1.58 12.50
CA ALA A 58 -1.89 2.34 11.26
C ALA A 58 -3.04 1.86 10.36
N VAL A 59 -3.75 2.82 9.75
CA VAL A 59 -4.64 2.54 8.62
C VAL A 59 -3.80 2.10 7.41
N LEU A 60 -4.32 1.18 6.62
CA LEU A 60 -3.62 0.64 5.46
C LEU A 60 -4.30 1.07 4.15
N LEU A 61 -3.60 1.84 3.33
CA LEU A 61 -4.01 2.14 1.96
C LEU A 61 -3.13 1.34 1.00
N VAL A 62 -3.75 0.58 0.10
CA VAL A 62 -3.08 -0.12 -0.99
C VAL A 62 -3.41 0.56 -2.31
N LEU A 63 -2.41 1.07 -3.02
CA LEU A 63 -2.59 1.61 -4.37
C LEU A 63 -2.14 0.55 -5.38
N ALA A 64 -3.11 -0.11 -6.02
CA ALA A 64 -2.86 -1.02 -7.13
C ALA A 64 -2.47 -0.20 -8.36
N ASN A 65 -1.19 0.12 -8.48
CA ASN A 65 -0.64 1.02 -9.50
C ASN A 65 -0.50 0.37 -10.89
N LYS A 66 -0.21 1.19 -11.91
CA LYS A 66 0.03 0.82 -13.32
C LYS A 66 -1.17 0.13 -13.99
N GLN A 67 -2.38 0.55 -13.66
CA GLN A 67 -3.62 -0.05 -14.17
C GLN A 67 -3.88 0.22 -15.67
N ASP A 68 -3.08 1.09 -16.27
CA ASP A 68 -2.97 1.38 -17.69
C ASP A 68 -2.19 0.30 -18.47
N VAL A 69 -1.38 -0.52 -17.79
CA VAL A 69 -0.56 -1.55 -18.44
C VAL A 69 -1.40 -2.78 -18.80
N LYS A 70 -1.23 -3.27 -20.03
CA LYS A 70 -1.90 -4.50 -20.48
C LYS A 70 -1.45 -5.69 -19.62
N GLY A 71 -2.43 -6.41 -19.07
CA GLY A 71 -2.16 -7.55 -18.19
C GLY A 71 -1.98 -7.19 -16.72
N ALA A 72 -2.17 -5.90 -16.35
CA ALA A 72 -2.24 -5.47 -14.97
C ALA A 72 -3.30 -6.28 -14.21
N MET A 73 -2.94 -6.75 -13.02
CA MET A 73 -3.88 -7.38 -12.10
C MET A 73 -5.01 -6.42 -11.74
N THR A 74 -6.20 -6.99 -11.63
CA THR A 74 -7.36 -6.33 -11.05
C THR A 74 -7.16 -6.09 -9.56
N GLN A 75 -7.93 -5.14 -9.02
CA GLN A 75 -7.97 -4.86 -7.58
C GLN A 75 -8.29 -6.11 -6.74
N ALA A 76 -9.17 -6.99 -7.24
CA ALA A 76 -9.50 -8.25 -6.58
C ALA A 76 -8.31 -9.20 -6.55
N GLU A 77 -7.60 -9.36 -7.67
CA GLU A 77 -6.39 -10.18 -7.73
C GLU A 77 -5.32 -9.66 -6.76
N VAL A 78 -5.06 -8.35 -6.75
CA VAL A 78 -4.07 -7.75 -5.81
C VAL A 78 -4.50 -7.96 -4.35
N SER A 79 -5.79 -7.76 -4.05
CA SER A 79 -6.34 -7.94 -2.71
C SER A 79 -6.18 -9.39 -2.20
N GLU A 80 -6.47 -10.37 -3.05
CA GLU A 80 -6.30 -11.79 -2.72
C GLU A 80 -4.83 -12.15 -2.52
N HIS A 81 -3.93 -11.72 -3.41
CA HIS A 81 -2.50 -12.02 -3.30
C HIS A 81 -1.85 -11.44 -2.04
N LEU A 82 -2.26 -10.23 -1.63
CA LEU A 82 -1.77 -9.60 -0.40
C LEU A 82 -2.46 -10.12 0.87
N GLY A 83 -3.48 -10.98 0.73
CA GLY A 83 -4.24 -11.48 1.87
C GLY A 83 -5.03 -10.40 2.62
N LEU A 84 -5.39 -9.28 1.97
CA LEU A 84 -6.11 -8.18 2.61
C LEU A 84 -7.42 -8.62 3.31
N PRO A 85 -8.23 -9.55 2.74
CA PRO A 85 -9.44 -10.02 3.41
C PRO A 85 -9.20 -10.64 4.80
N SER A 86 -8.00 -11.16 5.05
CA SER A 86 -7.59 -11.76 6.33
C SER A 86 -7.19 -10.72 7.38
N ILE A 87 -6.95 -9.47 6.99
CA ILE A 87 -6.61 -8.38 7.90
C ILE A 87 -7.89 -7.90 8.62
N LYS A 88 -7.98 -8.22 9.93
CA LYS A 88 -9.13 -7.86 10.79
C LYS A 88 -8.79 -6.85 11.88
N ASN A 89 -7.51 -6.60 12.12
CA ASN A 89 -7.02 -5.79 13.24
C ASN A 89 -6.79 -4.31 12.90
N ARG A 90 -7.04 -3.90 11.64
CA ARG A 90 -6.93 -2.51 11.17
C ARG A 90 -7.89 -2.25 10.03
N GLN A 91 -8.22 -0.98 9.81
CA GLN A 91 -8.93 -0.56 8.62
C GLN A 91 -7.99 -0.57 7.42
N TRP A 92 -8.50 -1.03 6.28
CA TRP A 92 -7.78 -1.00 5.03
C TRP A 92 -8.69 -0.68 3.86
N ALA A 93 -8.10 -0.11 2.81
CA ALA A 93 -8.74 0.02 1.50
C ALA A 93 -7.70 -0.18 0.40
N ILE A 94 -8.20 -0.54 -0.78
CA ILE A 94 -7.39 -0.69 -1.99
C ILE A 94 -8.02 0.15 -3.10
N TYR A 95 -7.20 0.88 -3.86
CA TYR A 95 -7.62 1.72 -4.97
C TYR A 95 -6.80 1.40 -6.21
N ARG A 96 -7.43 1.44 -7.38
CA ARG A 96 -6.75 1.36 -8.67
C ARG A 96 -6.03 2.69 -8.91
N CYS A 97 -4.79 2.65 -9.35
CA CYS A 97 -3.97 3.85 -9.53
C CYS A 97 -3.21 3.83 -10.86
N VAL A 98 -3.04 5.02 -11.45
CA VAL A 98 -2.08 5.30 -12.53
C VAL A 98 -1.28 6.52 -12.10
N ALA A 99 -0.15 6.27 -11.42
CA ALA A 99 0.59 7.34 -10.75
C ALA A 99 1.09 8.44 -11.69
N THR A 100 1.43 8.11 -12.93
CA THR A 100 1.85 9.07 -13.96
C THR A 100 0.75 10.03 -14.40
N GLU A 101 -0.50 9.64 -14.21
CA GLU A 101 -1.68 10.44 -14.55
C GLU A 101 -2.38 11.00 -13.30
N GLY A 102 -1.89 10.68 -12.09
CA GLY A 102 -2.51 11.06 -10.82
C GLY A 102 -3.83 10.33 -10.50
N THR A 103 -4.28 9.42 -11.36
CA THR A 103 -5.57 8.73 -11.21
C THR A 103 -5.56 7.81 -10.00
N GLY A 104 -6.60 7.89 -9.15
CA GLY A 104 -6.80 6.98 -8.02
C GLY A 104 -5.97 7.32 -6.76
N ILE A 105 -5.08 8.31 -6.87
CA ILE A 105 -4.28 8.80 -5.74
C ILE A 105 -5.17 9.64 -4.82
N GLU A 106 -5.81 10.68 -5.35
CA GLU A 106 -6.63 11.60 -4.56
C GLU A 106 -7.74 10.86 -3.81
N GLU A 107 -8.45 9.94 -4.46
CA GLU A 107 -9.51 9.15 -3.85
C GLU A 107 -9.00 8.25 -2.72
N GLY A 108 -7.81 7.67 -2.89
CA GLY A 108 -7.16 6.86 -1.85
C GLY A 108 -6.77 7.71 -0.64
N PHE A 109 -6.20 8.88 -0.86
CA PHE A 109 -5.82 9.80 0.22
C PHE A 109 -7.04 10.43 0.92
N ASP A 110 -8.10 10.74 0.18
CA ASP A 110 -9.38 11.18 0.75
C ASP A 110 -9.99 10.10 1.65
N TRP A 111 -9.91 8.84 1.23
CA TRP A 111 -10.32 7.72 2.09
C TRP A 111 -9.49 7.67 3.36
N VAL A 112 -8.16 7.79 3.28
CA VAL A 112 -7.30 7.79 4.46
C VAL A 112 -7.67 8.95 5.39
N ALA A 113 -7.84 10.16 4.86
CA ALA A 113 -8.22 11.33 5.63
C ALA A 113 -9.55 11.11 6.39
N ASN A 114 -10.51 10.41 5.77
CA ASN A 114 -11.78 10.07 6.41
C ASN A 114 -11.66 8.90 7.39
N ALA A 115 -10.89 7.86 7.08
CA ALA A 115 -10.63 6.73 7.97
C ALA A 115 -9.99 7.20 9.28
N ILE A 116 -9.04 8.14 9.20
CA ILE A 116 -8.37 8.73 10.36
C ILE A 116 -9.31 9.59 11.20
N LYS A 117 -10.20 10.38 10.58
CA LYS A 117 -11.18 11.19 11.33
C LYS A 117 -12.14 10.33 12.16
N ASN A 118 -12.31 9.07 11.79
CA ASN A 118 -13.25 8.13 12.41
C ASN A 118 -12.57 7.02 13.23
N ALA A 119 -11.25 7.08 13.41
CA ALA A 119 -10.45 6.15 14.20
C ALA A 119 -10.19 6.68 15.61
#